data_AF-A0A4P7KTH2-F1
#
_entry.id   AF-A0A4P7KTH2-F1
#
_cell.length_a   1.000
_cell.length_b   1.000
_cell.length_c   1.000
_cell.angle_alpha   90.00
_cell.angle_beta   90.00
_cell.angle_gamma   90.00
#
_symmetry.space_group_name_H-M   'P 1'
#
loop_
_entity.id
_entity.type
_entity.pdbx_description
1 polymer ?
#
loop_
_entity_poly.entity_id
_entity_poly.type
_entity_poly.pdbx_seq_one_letter_code
_entity_poly.pdbx_strand_id
1 'polypeptide(L)' 'MSVADGDIILLGGLAENKVTEVDTGFSFLPKGWFTGASAENNKTDILVILQVKKVQR' A
#
# COMPACT_ATOMS: atom_id res chain seq x y z
N MET A 1 0.97 -28.91 -14.49
CA MET A 1 2.02 -27.88 -14.63
C MET A 1 3.27 -28.40 -13.96
N SER A 2 4.41 -28.40 -14.68
CA SER A 2 5.73 -28.74 -14.13
C SER A 2 6.51 -27.45 -13.96
N VAL A 3 7.21 -27.31 -12.83
CA VAL A 3 8.06 -26.16 -12.50
C VAL A 3 9.52 -26.58 -12.66
N ALA A 4 10.33 -25.76 -13.32
CA ALA A 4 11.73 -25.99 -13.60
C ALA A 4 12.66 -25.24 -12.64
N ASP A 5 13.93 -25.65 -12.61
CA ASP A 5 14.98 -24.93 -11.90
C ASP A 5 15.20 -23.55 -12.53
N GLY A 6 15.28 -22.51 -11.71
CA GLY A 6 15.38 -21.13 -12.17
C GLY A 6 14.05 -20.47 -12.49
N ASP A 7 12.92 -21.19 -12.45
CA ASP A 7 11.60 -20.59 -12.65
C ASP A 7 11.32 -19.54 -11.58
N ILE A 8 10.79 -18.40 -12.03
CA ILE A 8 10.28 -17.33 -11.19
C ILE A 8 8.76 -17.38 -11.25
N ILE A 9 8.13 -17.56 -10.10
CA ILE A 9 6.69 -17.63 -9.95
C ILE A 9 6.21 -16.42 -9.18
N LEU A 10 5.35 -15.61 -9.80
CA LEU A 10 4.61 -14.56 -9.11
C LEU A 10 3.43 -15.19 -8.36
N LEU A 11 3.45 -15.10 -7.04
CA LEU A 11 2.37 -15.63 -6.20
C LEU A 11 1.24 -14.61 -6.02
N GLY A 12 1.58 -13.33 -6.10
CA GLY A 12 0.63 -12.24 -5.98
C GLY A 12 1.32 -10.93 -5.61
N GLY A 13 0.50 -9.90 -5.47
CA GLY A 13 0.91 -8.59 -4.98
C GLY A 13 -0.26 -7.87 -4.33
N LEU A 14 0.07 -6.88 -3.50
CA LEU A 14 -0.89 -5.94 -2.90
C LEU A 14 -0.49 -4.54 -3.35
N ALA A 15 -1.44 -3.79 -3.87
CA ALA A 15 -1.29 -2.36 -4.13
C ALA A 15 -2.38 -1.64 -3.36
N GLU A 16 -1.98 -0.87 -2.35
CA GLU A 16 -2.88 -0.07 -1.52
C GLU A 16 -2.52 1.41 -1.66
N ASN A 17 -3.53 2.23 -1.97
CA ASN A 17 -3.43 3.69 -1.97
C ASN A 17 -4.50 4.24 -1.03
N LYS A 18 -4.07 4.85 0.07
CA LYS A 18 -4.95 5.46 1.06
C LYS A 18 -4.73 6.97 1.08
N VAL A 19 -5.79 7.71 0.76
CA VAL A 19 -5.85 9.18 0.85
C VAL A 19 -6.79 9.52 1.99
N THR A 20 -6.32 10.30 2.95
CA THR A 20 -7.11 10.74 4.11
C THR A 20 -7.06 12.26 4.20
N GLU A 21 -8.21 12.90 4.09
CA GLU A 21 -8.38 14.34 4.27
C GLU A 21 -9.24 14.56 5.52
N VAL A 22 -8.74 15.37 6.45
CA VAL A 22 -9.37 15.63 7.74
C VAL A 22 -9.47 17.13 7.93
N ASP A 23 -10.71 17.62 7.94
CA ASP A 23 -11.05 18.99 8.30
C ASP A 23 -11.71 19.00 9.68
N THR A 24 -11.15 19.80 10.59
CA THR A 24 -11.65 19.99 11.96
C THR A 24 -11.93 21.47 12.20
N GLY A 25 -13.02 21.78 12.89
CA GLY A 25 -13.38 23.16 13.20
C GLY A 25 -14.65 23.29 14.04
N PHE A 26 -14.81 24.45 14.65
CA PHE A 26 -16.01 24.79 15.42
C PHE A 26 -17.11 25.32 14.50
N SER A 27 -18.26 24.64 14.44
CA SER A 27 -19.41 25.00 13.58
C SER A 27 -20.12 26.30 13.98
N PHE A 28 -19.81 26.86 15.15
CA PHE A 28 -20.38 28.10 15.69
C PHE A 28 -19.50 29.34 15.49
N LEU A 29 -18.27 29.19 14.96
CA LEU A 29 -17.38 30.30 14.68
C LEU A 29 -17.43 30.66 13.19
N PRO A 30 -17.18 31.94 12.82
CA PRO A 30 -17.00 32.35 11.43
C PRO A 30 -16.06 31.42 10.67
N LYS A 31 -16.41 31.10 9.42
CA LYS A 31 -15.61 30.21 8.55
C LYS A 31 -14.16 30.71 8.47
N GLY A 32 -13.21 29.83 8.71
CA GLY A 32 -11.77 30.12 8.69
C GLY A 32 -11.16 30.48 10.05
N TRP A 33 -11.94 30.52 11.13
CA TRP A 33 -11.40 30.71 12.48
C TRP A 33 -11.21 29.37 13.20
N PHE A 34 -10.01 29.12 13.74
CA PHE A 34 -9.67 27.90 14.50
C PHE A 34 -10.00 26.59 13.77
N THR A 35 -9.82 26.56 12.45
CA THR A 35 -9.95 25.34 11.63
C THR A 35 -8.58 24.67 11.48
N GLY A 36 -8.53 23.35 11.58
CA GLY A 36 -7.35 22.53 11.29
C GLY A 36 -7.63 21.62 10.10
N ALA A 37 -6.77 21.69 9.07
CA ALA A 37 -6.81 20.81 7.91
C ALA A 37 -5.58 19.90 7.91
N SER A 38 -5.77 18.61 7.62
CA SER A 38 -4.69 17.64 7.52
C SER A 38 -4.92 16.72 6.32
N ALA A 39 -3.89 16.50 5.52
CA ALA A 39 -3.89 15.59 4.38
C ALA A 39 -2.79 14.54 4.56
N GLU A 40 -3.18 13.27 4.54
CA GLU A 40 -2.27 12.11 4.63
C GLU A 40 -2.40 11.26 3.36
N ASN A 41 -1.27 10.94 2.74
CA ASN A 41 -1.19 10.10 1.54
C ASN A 41 -0.26 8.93 1.82
N ASN A 42 -0.82 7.73 1.94
CA ASN A 42 -0.05 6.50 2.16
C ASN A 42 -0.18 5.57 0.96
N LYS A 43 0.98 5.13 0.44
CA LYS A 43 1.08 4.19 -0.66
C LYS A 43 1.90 2.97 -0.23
N THR A 44 1.33 1.78 -0.41
CA THR A 44 1.97 0.50 -0.07
C THR A 44 1.89 -0.46 -1.24
N ASP A 45 3.04 -0.88 -1.74
CA ASP A 45 3.17 -1.88 -2.79
C ASP A 45 3.95 -3.08 -2.25
N ILE A 46 3.36 -4.28 -2.32
CA ILE A 46 3.97 -5.55 -1.89
C ILE A 46 3.95 -6.52 -3.06
N LEU A 47 5.06 -7.23 -3.26
CA LEU A 47 5.20 -8.26 -4.29
C LEU A 47 5.74 -9.55 -3.67
N VAL A 48 5.09 -10.68 -3.95
CA VAL A 48 5.52 -11.99 -3.45
C VAL A 48 5.97 -12.86 -4.61
N ILE A 49 7.27 -13.20 -4.61
CA ILE A 49 7.92 -13.98 -5.66
C ILE A 49 8.53 -15.24 -5.05
N LEU A 50 8.36 -16.37 -5.73
CA LEU A 50 9.08 -17.62 -5.46
C LEU A 50 10.10 -17.85 -6.58
N GLN A 51 11.36 -18.06 -6.22
CA GLN A 51 12.37 -18.55 -7.14
C GLN A 51 12.69 -20.01 -6.82
N VAL A 52 12.56 -20.87 -7.83
CA VAL A 52 12.87 -22.30 -7.66
C VAL A 52 14.35 -22.53 -7.85
N LYS A 53 14.95 -23.25 -6.88
CA LYS A 53 16.32 -23.74 -6.97
C LYS A 53 16.36 -25.24 -6.71
N LYS A 54 16.83 -26.00 -7.69
CA LYS A 54 17.04 -27.44 -7.57
C LYS A 54 18.32 -27.68 -6.75
N VAL A 55 18.18 -28.43 -5.66
CA VAL A 55 19.32 -28.87 -4.86
C VAL A 55 19.72 -30.26 -5.33
N GLN A 56 20.95 -30.40 -5.82
CA GLN A 56 21.55 -31.71 -6.11
C GLN A 56 22.16 -32.27 -4.81
N ARG A 57 22.04 -33.58 -4.61
CA ARG A 57 22.68 -34.29 -3.49
C ARG A 57 24.18 -34.43 -3.71
#